data_AF-A0A6B3CB60-F1
#
_entry.id   AF-A0A6B3CB60-F1
#
_cell.length_a   1.000
_cell.length_b   1.000
_cell.length_c   1.000
_cell.angle_alpha   90.00
_cell.angle_beta   90.00
_cell.angle_gamma   90.00
#
_symmetry.space_group_name_H-M   'P 1'
#
loop_
_entity.id
_entity.type
_entity.pdbx_description
1 polymer ?
#
loop_
_entity_poly.entity_id
_entity_poly.type
_entity_poly.pdbx_seq_one_letter_code
_entity_poly.pdbx_strand_id
1 'polypeptide(L)' 'MAEPPDVDASAAALRRDSADLNLYVAVLAAHLADALPPGTVRVERRRSVVERMAGRKGRVTALDVALGERRLLLRMDR' A
#
# COMPACT_ATOMS: atom_id res chain seq x y z
N MET A 1 -9.98 26.25 28.74
CA MET A 1 -10.88 25.72 27.70
C MET A 1 -10.00 25.28 26.55
N ALA A 2 -9.80 23.98 26.35
CA ALA A 2 -8.94 23.49 25.27
C ALA A 2 -9.63 23.72 23.93
N GLU A 3 -8.91 24.31 22.97
CA GLU A 3 -9.38 24.52 21.60
C GLU A 3 -9.75 23.16 20.98
N PRO A 4 -10.91 23.04 20.31
CA PRO A 4 -11.25 21.79 19.63
C PRO A 4 -10.17 21.48 18.60
N PRO A 5 -9.71 20.22 18.48
CA PRO A 5 -8.64 19.88 17.55
C PRO A 5 -9.05 20.31 16.14
N ASP A 6 -8.18 21.11 15.51
CA ASP A 6 -8.35 21.55 14.14
C ASP A 6 -8.49 20.30 13.24
N VAL A 7 -9.67 20.16 12.65
CA VAL A 7 -10.07 19.01 11.82
C VAL A 7 -9.16 18.90 10.59
N ASP A 8 -8.68 20.03 10.07
CA ASP A 8 -7.76 20.06 8.94
C ASP A 8 -6.37 19.55 9.31
N ALA A 9 -5.86 19.91 10.49
CA ALA A 9 -4.60 19.38 11.03
C ALA A 9 -4.69 17.87 11.28
N SER A 10 -5.82 17.38 11.81
CA SER A 10 -6.08 15.96 12.04
C SER A 10 -6.18 15.16 10.72
N ALA A 11 -6.86 15.72 9.72
CA ALA A 11 -6.95 15.12 8.38
C ALA A 11 -5.60 15.11 7.66
N ALA A 12 -4.76 16.13 7.85
CA ALA A 12 -3.40 16.18 7.30
C ALA A 12 -2.50 15.11 7.94
N ALA A 13 -2.57 14.93 9.26
CA ALA A 13 -1.84 13.87 9.98
C ALA A 13 -2.27 12.47 9.49
N LEU A 14 -3.58 12.22 9.39
CA LEU A 14 -4.12 10.97 8.85
C LEU A 14 -3.68 10.70 7.41
N ARG A 15 -3.67 11.73 6.54
CA ARG A 15 -3.18 11.62 5.16
C ARG A 15 -1.69 11.28 5.10
N ARG A 16 -0.88 11.87 6.00
CA ARG A 16 0.56 11.60 6.11
C ARG A 16 0.81 10.16 6.55
N ASP A 17 0.18 9.72 7.63
CA ASP A 17 0.32 8.34 8.13
C ASP A 17 -0.15 7.32 7.08
N SER A 18 -1.26 7.62 6.38
CA SER A 18 -1.76 6.78 5.29
C SER A 18 -0.83 6.76 4.08
N ALA A 19 -0.17 7.89 3.76
CA ALA A 19 0.82 7.96 2.69
C ALA A 19 2.07 7.14 3.03
N ASP A 20 2.51 7.20 4.29
CA ASP A 20 3.62 6.40 4.80
C ASP A 20 3.30 4.90 4.71
N LEU A 21 2.09 4.49 5.11
CA LEU A 21 1.67 3.09 5.00
C LEU A 21 1.69 2.58 3.55
N ASN A 22 1.27 3.41 2.59
CA ASN A 22 1.32 3.04 1.17
C ASN A 22 2.74 2.88 0.65
N LEU A 23 3.65 3.75 1.10
CA LEU A 23 5.06 3.66 0.77
C LEU A 23 5.65 2.38 1.38
N TYR A 24 5.39 2.10 2.65
CA TYR A 24 5.83 0.88 3.32
C TYR A 24 5.41 -0.38 2.59
N VAL A 25 4.13 -0.49 2.22
CA VAL A 25 3.62 -1.67 1.50
C VAL A 25 4.23 -1.76 0.10
N ALA A 26 4.48 -0.64 -0.57
CA ALA A 26 5.15 -0.65 -1.88
C ALA A 26 6.60 -1.14 -1.77
N VAL A 27 7.34 -0.70 -0.75
CA VAL A 27 8.71 -1.14 -0.46
C VAL A 27 8.74 -2.61 -0.08
N LEU A 28 7.86 -3.06 0.83
CA LEU A 28 7.74 -4.46 1.21
C LEU A 28 7.45 -5.36 0.01
N ALA A 29 6.50 -4.96 -0.85
CA ALA A 29 6.15 -5.72 -2.05
C ALA A 29 7.34 -5.85 -3.03
N ALA A 30 8.17 -4.81 -3.15
CA ALA A 30 9.38 -4.85 -3.97
C ALA A 30 10.41 -5.82 -3.39
N HIS A 31 10.71 -5.70 -2.09
CA HIS A 31 11.65 -6.60 -1.42
C HIS A 31 11.25 -8.07 -1.49
N LEU A 32 9.96 -8.38 -1.31
CA LEU A 32 9.48 -9.75 -1.40
C LEU A 32 9.55 -10.29 -2.83
N ALA A 33 9.24 -9.48 -3.84
CA ALA A 33 9.36 -9.88 -5.24
C ALA A 33 10.81 -10.16 -5.65
N ASP A 34 11.77 -9.42 -5.08
CA ASP A 34 13.19 -9.62 -5.34
C ASP A 34 13.79 -10.81 -4.58
N ALA A 35 13.30 -11.07 -3.35
CA ALA A 35 13.85 -12.11 -2.48
C ALA A 35 13.25 -13.50 -2.71
N LEU A 36 12.05 -13.60 -3.28
CA LEU A 36 11.31 -14.85 -3.40
C LEU A 36 11.29 -15.37 -4.84
N PRO A 37 11.11 -16.71 -5.04
CA PRO A 37 11.02 -17.28 -6.37
C PRO A 37 9.89 -16.64 -7.21
N PRO A 38 10.05 -16.52 -8.54
CA PRO A 38 9.01 -16.00 -9.41
C PRO A 38 7.67 -16.74 -9.23
N GLY A 39 6.57 -15.98 -9.23
CA GLY A 39 5.21 -16.52 -9.07
C GLY A 39 4.77 -16.76 -7.63
N THR A 40 5.66 -16.64 -6.64
CA THR A 40 5.29 -16.74 -5.21
C THR A 40 4.64 -15.47 -4.66
N VAL A 41 4.90 -14.32 -5.28
CA VAL A 41 4.36 -13.02 -4.86
C VAL A 41 3.39 -12.48 -5.91
N ARG A 42 2.16 -12.20 -5.49
CA ARG A 42 1.15 -11.52 -6.30
C ARG A 42 0.80 -10.18 -5.64
N VAL A 43 0.92 -9.11 -6.42
CA VAL A 43 0.65 -7.74 -5.98
C VAL A 43 -0.55 -7.19 -6.74
N GLU A 44 -1.62 -6.85 -6.03
CA GLU A 44 -2.76 -6.16 -6.60
C GLU A 44 -2.55 -4.65 -6.46
N ARG A 45 -2.76 -3.92 -7.56
CA ARG A 45 -2.62 -2.47 -7.60
C ARG A 45 -3.87 -1.83 -8.16
N ARG A 46 -4.29 -0.73 -7.53
CA ARG A 46 -5.31 0.17 -8.04
C ARG A 46 -4.66 1.44 -8.56
N ARG A 47 -5.07 1.82 -9.78
CA ARG A 47 -4.66 3.07 -10.42
C ARG A 47 -5.87 3.71 -11.09
N SER A 48 -5.97 5.03 -10.97
CA SER A 48 -6.90 5.83 -11.73
C SER A 48 -6.48 5.94 -13.21
N VAL A 49 -7.39 6.42 -14.05
CA VAL A 49 -7.09 6.67 -15.48
C VAL A 49 -5.98 7.71 -15.63
N VAL A 50 -6.02 8.77 -14.82
CA VAL A 50 -4.99 9.83 -14.81
C VAL A 50 -3.63 9.25 -14.43
N GLU A 51 -3.57 8.41 -13.39
CA GLU A 51 -2.32 7.76 -12.97
C GLU A 51 -1.76 6.83 -14.06
N ARG A 52 -2.62 6.15 -14.80
CA ARG A 52 -2.21 5.30 -15.93
C ARG A 52 -1.60 6.14 -17.06
N MET A 53 -2.24 7.25 -17.43
CA MET A 53 -1.73 8.16 -18.45
C MET A 53 -0.40 8.80 -18.03
N ALA A 54 -0.23 9.06 -16.74
CA ALA A 54 1.03 9.55 -16.17
C ALA A 54 2.09 8.46 -15.93
N GLY A 55 1.87 7.21 -16.37
CA GLY A 55 2.84 6.11 -16.22
C GLY A 55 3.06 5.64 -14.77
N ARG A 56 2.19 6.01 -13.83
CA ARG A 56 2.34 5.61 -12.42
C ARG A 56 1.91 4.15 -12.22
N LYS A 57 2.68 3.41 -11.40
CA LYS A 57 2.41 2.00 -11.07
C LYS A 57 1.08 1.78 -10.33
N GLY A 58 0.55 2.80 -9.65
CA GLY A 58 -0.65 2.71 -8.82
C GLY A 58 -0.36 2.23 -7.40
N ARG A 59 -1.32 2.48 -6.50
CA ARG A 59 -1.29 2.10 -5.08
C ARG A 59 -1.45 0.59 -4.94
N VAL A 60 -0.64 -0.04 -4.09
CA VAL A 60 -0.84 -1.45 -3.72
C VAL A 60 -2.09 -1.58 -2.86
N THR A 61 -2.99 -2.49 -3.23
CA THR A 61 -4.24 -2.76 -2.50
C THR A 61 -4.25 -4.11 -1.81
N ALA A 62 -3.49 -5.08 -2.34
CA ALA A 62 -3.27 -6.36 -1.69
C ALA A 62 -1.90 -6.93 -2.07
N LEU A 63 -1.34 -7.70 -1.15
CA LEU A 63 -0.13 -8.49 -1.32
C LEU A 63 -0.44 -9.91 -0.87
N ASP A 64 -0.17 -10.87 -1.75
CA ASP A 64 -0.42 -12.28 -1.54
C ASP A 64 0.87 -13.06 -1.78
N VAL A 65 1.32 -13.81 -0.78
CA VAL A 65 2.56 -14.56 -0.81
C VAL A 65 2.28 -16.04 -0.55
N ALA A 66 2.62 -16.89 -1.50
CA ALA A 66 2.52 -18.34 -1.41
C ALA A 66 3.89 -18.96 -1.10
N LEU A 67 4.02 -19.59 0.07
CA LEU A 67 5.24 -20.23 0.59
C LEU A 67 4.96 -21.71 0.89
N GLY A 68 4.94 -22.53 -0.16
CA GLY A 68 4.50 -23.92 -0.06
C GLY A 68 3.05 -24.00 0.41
N GLU A 69 2.81 -24.66 1.55
CA GLU A 69 1.48 -24.81 2.14
C GLU A 69 0.98 -23.57 2.90
N ARG A 70 1.83 -22.54 3.05
CA ARG A 70 1.49 -21.31 3.77
C ARG A 70 1.15 -20.21 2.79
N ARG A 71 0.08 -19.48 3.07
CA ARG A 71 -0.30 -18.27 2.33
C ARG A 71 -0.41 -17.09 3.28
N LEU A 72 0.27 -16.01 2.95
CA LEU A 72 0.21 -14.75 3.70
C LEU A 72 -0.53 -13.73 2.84
N LEU A 73 -1.58 -13.13 3.38
CA LEU A 73 -2.37 -12.12 2.71
C LEU A 73 -2.34 -10.83 3.53
N LEU A 74 -1.91 -9.74 2.89
CA LEU A 74 -2.02 -8.39 3.41
C LEU A 74 -3.01 -7.62 2.54
N ARG A 75 -4.05 -7.04 3.16
CA ARG A 75 -5.01 -6.15 2.50
C ARG A 75 -4.94 -4.77 3.11
N MET A 76 -4.91 -3.76 2.25
CA MET A 76 -5.04 -2.38 2.66
C MET A 76 -6.53 -2.09 2.83
N ASP A 77 -6.97 -1.83 4.07
CA ASP A 77 -8.34 -1.41 4.32
C ASP A 77 -8.66 -0.09 3.60
N ARG A 78 -9.93 0.05 3.23
CA ARG A 78 -10.39 1.01 2.23
C ARG A 78 -10.52 2.43 2.77
#